data_AF-E9JB36-F1
#
_entry.id   AF-E9JB36-F1
#
_cell.length_a   1.000
_cell.length_b   1.000
_cell.length_c   1.000
_cell.angle_alpha   90.00
_cell.angle_beta   90.00
_cell.angle_gamma   90.00
#
_symmetry.space_group_name_H-M   'P 1'
#
loop_
_entity.id
_entity.type
_entity.pdbx_description
1 polymer ?
#
loop_
_entity_poly.entity_id
_entity_poly.type
_entity_poly.pdbx_seq_one_letter_code
_entity_poly.pdbx_strand_id
1 'polypeptide(L)'
;KAVNVVLEEYKFIAHHDLETMSLRDAIRTSIHIALECCNIINIKIIEYIDDNDKITLEDLNYPIVDDVLSDLPQIRHHTKLVTNHGRFKNISLSNNVSTTEITKLSKDENCLMIIGYDILTKNNKKLYRQLLSLLMSQGFLLTLEKSDSIYDYSCLKTYGLDIILKKQVNEKTLLLLRKTQNIARKQYQIVHVNNYEFTWIDKLKSIMNVENQTTVNTRIILVAEKDFECGLLGLVNCLRKEPGGEVIRCVFIQDDKVPAFSLHELLYANQLQLDLPINIIRSNNVWGSYRHFSLPSLEPKLVQHAFVQQKVNIYTQLIRE
;
A
#
# COMPACT_ATOMS: atom_id res chain seq x y z
N LYS A 1 -18.60 19.33 17.29
CA LYS A 1 -18.08 17.95 17.20
C LYS A 1 -16.75 17.94 17.96
N ALA A 2 -16.62 17.14 19.01
CA ALA A 2 -15.30 16.92 19.61
C ALA A 2 -14.42 16.22 18.57
N VAL A 3 -13.30 16.82 18.20
CA VAL A 3 -12.28 16.15 17.39
C VAL A 3 -11.59 15.18 18.35
N ASN A 4 -11.97 13.91 18.30
CA ASN A 4 -11.22 12.88 19.00
C ASN A 4 -9.86 12.79 18.32
N VAL A 5 -8.80 13.16 19.05
CA VAL A 5 -7.43 13.03 18.56
C VAL A 5 -7.13 11.54 18.44
N VAL A 6 -6.81 11.09 17.22
CA VAL A 6 -6.32 9.73 16.97
C VAL A 6 -4.82 9.76 17.17
N LEU A 7 -4.34 8.93 18.10
CA LEU A 7 -2.91 8.73 18.29
C LEU A 7 -2.45 7.53 17.47
N GLU A 8 -1.34 7.70 16.76
CA GLU A 8 -0.77 6.66 15.90
C GLU A 8 0.70 6.43 16.25
N GLU A 9 1.13 5.18 16.22
CA GLU A 9 2.54 4.79 16.32
C GLU A 9 3.16 4.69 14.93
N TYR A 10 4.38 5.20 14.77
CA TYR A 10 5.16 5.05 13.54
C TYR A 10 6.21 3.94 13.69
N LYS A 11 5.96 2.79 13.06
CA LYS A 11 6.82 1.60 13.18
C LYS A 11 7.23 1.04 11.82
N PHE A 12 8.41 0.43 11.78
CA PHE A 12 8.90 -0.27 10.59
C PHE A 12 8.08 -1.55 10.38
N ILE A 13 7.61 -1.75 9.16
CA ILE A 13 6.94 -2.97 8.73
C ILE A 13 7.77 -3.62 7.65
N ALA A 14 8.30 -4.79 7.96
CA ALA A 14 8.92 -5.66 6.99
C ALA A 14 7.88 -6.12 5.97
N HIS A 15 8.28 -6.06 4.71
CA HIS A 15 7.43 -6.32 3.55
C HIS A 15 7.31 -7.81 3.24
N HIS A 16 8.40 -8.56 3.36
CA HIS A 16 8.41 -9.98 3.03
C HIS A 16 8.79 -10.82 4.25
N ASP A 17 7.86 -10.94 5.19
CA ASP A 17 7.99 -11.85 6.33
C ASP A 17 6.73 -12.72 6.45
N LEU A 18 6.70 -13.60 7.44
CA LEU A 18 5.51 -14.36 7.82
C LEU A 18 5.06 -13.94 9.23
N GLU A 19 5.35 -12.69 9.59
CA GLU A 19 4.92 -12.16 10.88
C GLU A 19 3.40 -12.01 10.89
N THR A 20 2.78 -12.39 12.00
CA THR A 20 1.33 -12.33 12.18
C THR A 20 0.87 -10.87 12.26
N MET A 21 -0.14 -10.53 11.46
CA MET A 21 -0.78 -9.22 11.43
C MET A 21 -2.30 -9.38 11.41
N SER A 22 -3.02 -8.42 12.00
CA SER A 22 -4.48 -8.39 11.90
C SER A 22 -4.92 -8.18 10.44
N LEU A 23 -6.08 -8.71 10.05
CA LEU A 23 -6.62 -8.50 8.69
C LEU A 23 -6.77 -7.01 8.36
N ARG A 24 -7.24 -6.23 9.34
CA ARG A 24 -7.39 -4.78 9.21
C ARG A 24 -6.05 -4.09 8.94
N ASP A 25 -5.02 -4.40 9.71
CA ASP A 25 -3.70 -3.79 9.56
C ASP A 25 -3.01 -4.19 8.27
N ALA A 26 -3.22 -5.43 7.81
CA ALA A 26 -2.65 -5.93 6.57
C ALA A 26 -3.30 -5.28 5.35
N ILE A 27 -4.63 -5.12 5.34
CA ILE A 27 -5.37 -4.37 4.32
C ILE A 27 -4.97 -2.89 4.36
N ARG A 28 -4.93 -2.27 5.54
CA ARG A 28 -4.50 -0.87 5.72
C ARG A 28 -3.10 -0.65 5.17
N THR A 29 -2.15 -1.51 5.52
CA THR A 29 -0.77 -1.45 5.02
C THR A 29 -0.72 -1.58 3.50
N SER A 30 -1.50 -2.51 2.93
CA SER A 30 -1.57 -2.73 1.49
C SER A 30 -2.13 -1.51 0.74
N ILE A 31 -3.21 -0.92 1.25
CA ILE A 31 -3.80 0.31 0.69
C ILE A 31 -2.82 1.47 0.79
N HIS A 32 -2.16 1.66 1.94
CA HIS A 32 -1.18 2.73 2.12
C HIS A 32 0.02 2.59 1.19
N ILE A 33 0.54 1.37 0.97
CA ILE A 33 1.58 1.11 -0.04
C ILE A 33 1.08 1.50 -1.44
N ALA A 34 -0.15 1.12 -1.79
CA ALA A 34 -0.72 1.40 -3.11
C ALA A 34 -0.93 2.91 -3.35
N LEU A 35 -1.47 3.62 -2.36
CA LEU A 35 -1.66 5.07 -2.41
C LEU A 35 -0.32 5.82 -2.41
N GLU A 36 0.67 5.33 -1.66
CA GLU A 36 2.01 5.90 -1.72
C GLU A 36 2.55 5.84 -3.14
N CYS A 37 2.24 4.82 -3.95
CA CYS A 37 2.71 4.71 -5.32
C CYS A 37 1.98 5.63 -6.33
N CYS A 38 0.81 6.19 -6.00
CA CYS A 38 -0.03 6.89 -6.97
C CYS A 38 -0.55 8.23 -6.41
N ASN A 39 -0.31 9.33 -7.12
CA ASN A 39 -0.87 10.64 -6.76
C ASN A 39 -2.31 10.80 -7.30
N ILE A 40 -3.22 9.91 -6.89
CA ILE A 40 -4.63 9.93 -7.29
C ILE A 40 -5.53 10.15 -6.07
N ILE A 41 -6.59 10.94 -6.25
CA ILE A 41 -7.58 11.22 -5.20
C ILE A 41 -8.86 10.40 -5.34
N ASN A 42 -9.16 9.92 -6.56
CA ASN A 42 -10.32 9.09 -6.84
C ASN A 42 -9.88 7.63 -6.95
N ILE A 43 -10.17 6.85 -5.92
CA ILE A 43 -9.71 5.47 -5.76
C ILE A 43 -10.83 4.52 -6.16
N LYS A 44 -10.54 3.60 -7.07
CA LYS A 44 -11.44 2.49 -7.38
C LYS A 44 -10.81 1.21 -6.87
N ILE A 45 -11.55 0.46 -6.05
CA ILE A 45 -11.17 -0.87 -5.61
C ILE A 45 -12.21 -1.87 -6.10
N ILE A 46 -11.74 -3.05 -6.47
CA ILE A 46 -12.59 -4.17 -6.79
C ILE A 46 -12.36 -5.25 -5.74
N GLU A 47 -13.42 -5.73 -5.11
CA GLU A 47 -13.37 -6.97 -4.34
C GLU A 47 -14.00 -8.07 -5.19
N TYR A 48 -13.18 -9.02 -5.65
CA TYR A 48 -13.61 -10.13 -6.49
C TYR A 48 -13.84 -11.39 -5.67
N ILE A 49 -15.02 -12.00 -5.87
CA ILE A 49 -15.42 -13.25 -5.22
C ILE A 49 -15.85 -14.23 -6.30
N ASP A 50 -15.12 -15.33 -6.40
CA ASP A 50 -15.47 -16.45 -7.27
C ASP A 50 -16.63 -17.25 -6.68
N ASP A 51 -17.43 -17.91 -7.52
CA ASP A 51 -18.56 -18.69 -7.02
C ASP A 51 -18.10 -19.90 -6.19
N ASN A 52 -16.89 -20.42 -6.47
CA ASN A 52 -16.30 -21.51 -5.71
C ASN A 52 -15.74 -21.06 -4.36
N ASP A 53 -15.62 -19.75 -4.12
CA ASP A 53 -15.10 -19.24 -2.86
C ASP A 53 -16.17 -19.40 -1.76
N LYS A 54 -15.81 -20.10 -0.69
CA LYS A 54 -16.66 -20.31 0.50
C LYS A 54 -16.63 -19.07 1.41
N ILE A 55 -17.08 -17.94 0.88
CA ILE A 55 -17.06 -16.61 1.52
C ILE A 55 -18.47 -16.23 1.93
N THR A 56 -18.64 -15.86 3.20
CA THR A 56 -19.89 -15.34 3.77
C THR A 56 -19.86 -13.80 3.83
N LEU A 57 -20.91 -13.18 4.38
CA LEU A 57 -20.98 -11.72 4.54
C LEU A 57 -19.92 -11.18 5.50
N GLU A 58 -19.58 -11.94 6.53
CA GLU A 58 -18.62 -11.57 7.57
C GLU A 58 -17.18 -11.64 7.07
N ASP A 59 -16.94 -12.44 6.03
CA ASP A 59 -15.63 -12.60 5.41
C ASP A 59 -15.28 -11.45 4.45
N LEU A 60 -16.26 -10.62 4.05
CA LEU A 60 -16.07 -9.55 3.07
C LEU A 60 -15.10 -8.48 3.60
N ASN A 61 -14.18 -8.04 2.74
CA ASN A 61 -13.16 -7.05 3.09
C ASN A 61 -13.62 -5.61 2.84
N TYR A 62 -14.65 -5.37 2.01
CA TYR A 62 -15.09 -4.02 1.68
C TYR A 62 -15.36 -3.12 2.90
N PRO A 63 -15.88 -3.60 4.07
CA PRO A 63 -16.09 -2.72 5.22
C PRO A 63 -14.76 -2.20 5.76
N ILE A 64 -13.73 -3.06 5.84
CA ILE A 64 -12.37 -2.66 6.24
C ILE A 64 -11.78 -1.66 5.24
N VAL A 65 -12.00 -1.89 3.94
CA VAL A 65 -11.54 -0.99 2.89
C VAL A 65 -12.21 0.38 2.98
N ASP A 66 -13.54 0.41 3.17
CA ASP A 66 -14.35 1.62 3.30
C ASP A 66 -13.90 2.43 4.52
N ASP A 67 -13.67 1.78 5.66
CA ASP A 67 -13.14 2.40 6.87
C ASP A 67 -11.75 3.03 6.62
N VAL A 68 -10.80 2.25 6.09
CA VAL A 68 -9.42 2.71 5.86
C VAL A 68 -9.38 3.92 4.92
N LEU A 69 -10.16 3.90 3.84
CA LEU A 69 -10.15 4.99 2.86
C LEU A 69 -10.93 6.22 3.33
N SER A 70 -12.00 6.03 4.10
CA SER A 70 -12.79 7.13 4.68
C SER A 70 -12.01 7.92 5.74
N ASP A 71 -11.03 7.28 6.39
CA ASP A 71 -10.12 7.93 7.35
C ASP A 71 -9.10 8.88 6.68
N LEU A 72 -8.91 8.78 5.35
CA LEU A 72 -7.89 9.55 4.64
C LEU A 72 -8.44 10.88 4.11
N PRO A 73 -7.77 12.02 4.38
CA PRO A 73 -8.23 13.32 3.92
C PRO A 73 -8.16 13.42 2.40
N GLN A 74 -9.17 14.06 1.80
CA GLN A 74 -9.27 14.37 0.35
C GLN A 74 -9.37 13.14 -0.59
N ILE A 75 -9.36 11.93 -0.05
CA ILE A 75 -9.60 10.70 -0.81
C ILE A 75 -11.11 10.53 -1.04
N ARG A 76 -11.48 10.21 -2.27
CA ARG A 76 -12.80 9.70 -2.64
C ARG A 76 -12.61 8.29 -3.13
N HIS A 77 -13.44 7.37 -2.71
CA HIS A 77 -13.30 5.98 -3.12
C HIS A 77 -14.62 5.36 -3.52
N HIS A 78 -14.51 4.33 -4.34
CA HIS A 78 -15.63 3.48 -4.72
C HIS A 78 -15.15 2.03 -4.78
N THR A 79 -15.83 1.15 -4.05
CA THR A 79 -15.54 -0.28 -4.03
C THR A 79 -16.60 -1.04 -4.82
N LYS A 80 -16.19 -1.80 -5.83
CA LYS A 80 -17.07 -2.71 -6.57
C LYS A 80 -16.95 -4.11 -6.01
N LEU A 81 -18.03 -4.64 -5.45
CA LEU A 81 -18.13 -6.06 -5.11
C LEU A 81 -18.51 -6.82 -6.38
N VAL A 82 -17.58 -7.63 -6.89
CA VAL A 82 -17.68 -8.30 -8.18
C VAL A 82 -17.87 -9.79 -7.96
N THR A 83 -18.99 -10.32 -8.48
CA THR A 83 -19.31 -11.76 -8.43
C THR A 83 -19.65 -12.28 -9.83
N ASN A 84 -19.74 -13.59 -10.03
CA ASN A 84 -20.10 -14.17 -11.34
C ASN A 84 -21.61 -14.42 -11.48
N HIS A 85 -22.27 -14.86 -10.40
CA HIS A 85 -23.70 -15.20 -10.42
C HIS A 85 -24.58 -14.31 -9.52
N GLY A 86 -24.12 -13.11 -9.16
CA GLY A 86 -24.94 -12.18 -8.38
C GLY A 86 -25.15 -12.61 -6.93
N ARG A 87 -24.21 -13.37 -6.37
CA ARG A 87 -24.06 -13.47 -4.92
C ARG A 87 -24.03 -12.05 -4.37
N PHE A 88 -24.66 -11.83 -3.21
CA PHE A 88 -24.64 -10.55 -2.50
C PHE A 88 -25.45 -9.39 -3.13
N LYS A 89 -26.37 -9.66 -4.07
CA LYS A 89 -27.21 -8.63 -4.72
C LYS A 89 -28.12 -7.81 -3.77
N ASN A 90 -28.52 -8.36 -2.62
CA ASN A 90 -29.50 -7.76 -1.71
C ASN A 90 -28.90 -7.33 -0.35
N ILE A 91 -27.59 -7.12 -0.24
CA ILE A 91 -26.99 -6.63 1.01
C ILE A 91 -27.25 -5.13 1.14
N SER A 92 -27.50 -4.68 2.38
CA SER A 92 -27.37 -3.27 2.74
C SER A 92 -25.89 -2.84 2.67
N LEU A 93 -25.51 -2.18 1.58
CA LEU A 93 -24.16 -1.68 1.35
C LEU A 93 -24.01 -0.21 1.80
N SER A 94 -22.79 0.21 2.13
CA SER A 94 -22.50 1.63 2.31
C SER A 94 -22.54 2.38 0.98
N ASN A 95 -22.69 3.71 1.02
CA ASN A 95 -22.89 4.53 -0.18
C ASN A 95 -21.73 4.45 -1.20
N ASN A 96 -20.52 4.08 -0.77
CA ASN A 96 -19.33 3.99 -1.62
C ASN A 96 -19.15 2.59 -2.23
N VAL A 97 -20.14 1.70 -2.09
CA VAL A 97 -20.01 0.30 -2.46
C VAL A 97 -21.16 -0.10 -3.38
N SER A 98 -20.82 -0.79 -4.46
CA SER A 98 -21.80 -1.29 -5.44
C SER A 98 -21.52 -2.75 -5.79
N THR A 99 -22.57 -3.53 -6.04
CA THR A 99 -22.41 -4.87 -6.61
C THR A 99 -22.44 -4.85 -8.13
N THR A 100 -21.65 -5.70 -8.77
CA THR A 100 -21.70 -5.93 -10.21
C THR A 100 -21.24 -7.34 -10.56
N GLU A 101 -21.51 -7.75 -11.80
CA GLU A 101 -20.99 -9.00 -12.34
C GLU A 101 -19.68 -8.77 -13.08
N ILE A 102 -18.76 -9.75 -13.05
CA ILE A 102 -17.45 -9.62 -13.73
C ILE A 102 -17.60 -9.40 -15.24
N THR A 103 -18.67 -9.93 -15.84
CA THR A 103 -18.98 -9.85 -17.27
C THR A 103 -19.43 -8.45 -17.69
N LYS A 104 -19.87 -7.62 -16.74
CA LYS A 104 -20.31 -6.24 -16.97
C LYS A 104 -19.19 -5.23 -16.80
N LEU A 105 -18.02 -5.66 -16.34
CA LEU A 105 -16.87 -4.77 -16.16
C LEU A 105 -16.25 -4.42 -17.51
N SER A 106 -15.98 -3.14 -17.71
CA SER A 106 -15.22 -2.66 -18.85
C SER A 106 -13.74 -2.98 -18.70
N LYS A 107 -12.97 -3.01 -19.78
CA LYS A 107 -11.50 -3.11 -19.67
C LYS A 107 -10.87 -1.81 -19.14
N ASP A 108 -11.60 -0.71 -19.20
CA ASP A 108 -11.14 0.63 -18.80
C ASP A 108 -11.55 1.00 -17.36
N GLU A 109 -11.83 0.00 -16.51
CA GLU A 109 -12.16 0.24 -15.10
C GLU A 109 -11.09 1.08 -14.40
N ASN A 110 -9.82 0.82 -14.74
CA ASN A 110 -8.64 1.54 -14.27
C ASN A 110 -8.59 1.59 -12.74
N CYS A 111 -8.80 0.43 -12.10
CA CYS A 111 -8.83 0.33 -10.64
C CYS A 111 -7.42 0.31 -10.05
N LEU A 112 -7.28 0.87 -8.84
CA LEU A 112 -6.01 0.89 -8.11
C LEU A 112 -5.68 -0.51 -7.59
N MET A 113 -6.68 -1.20 -7.05
CA MET A 113 -6.48 -2.48 -6.39
C MET A 113 -7.63 -3.44 -6.67
N ILE A 114 -7.28 -4.71 -6.89
CA ILE A 114 -8.21 -5.84 -6.84
C ILE A 114 -7.88 -6.66 -5.61
N ILE A 115 -8.88 -6.95 -4.79
CA ILE A 115 -8.80 -7.81 -3.61
C ILE A 115 -9.56 -9.09 -3.92
N GLY A 116 -9.03 -10.25 -3.54
CA GLY A 116 -9.78 -11.51 -3.60
C GLY A 116 -9.10 -12.64 -2.84
N TYR A 117 -9.57 -13.85 -3.08
CA TYR A 117 -9.15 -15.05 -2.34
C TYR A 117 -8.61 -16.11 -3.29
N ASP A 118 -7.59 -16.83 -2.83
CA ASP A 118 -7.03 -17.99 -3.51
C ASP A 118 -6.72 -17.72 -5.00
N ILE A 119 -6.37 -16.47 -5.35
CA ILE A 119 -6.22 -16.04 -6.74
C ILE A 119 -5.07 -16.80 -7.40
N LEU A 120 -3.95 -16.97 -6.69
CA LEU A 120 -2.76 -17.68 -7.18
C LEU A 120 -2.99 -19.20 -7.26
N THR A 121 -3.71 -19.74 -6.29
CA THR A 121 -3.99 -21.19 -6.20
C THR A 121 -5.08 -21.65 -7.17
N LYS A 122 -5.94 -20.76 -7.66
CA LYS A 122 -6.95 -21.06 -8.71
C LYS A 122 -6.36 -21.49 -10.06
N ASN A 123 -5.11 -21.14 -10.36
CA ASN A 123 -4.41 -21.44 -11.63
C ASN A 123 -5.24 -21.15 -12.92
N ASN A 124 -6.11 -20.15 -12.87
CA ASN A 124 -7.02 -19.83 -13.97
C ASN A 124 -6.46 -18.70 -14.84
N LYS A 125 -5.77 -19.07 -15.94
CA LYS A 125 -5.16 -18.12 -16.89
C LYS A 125 -6.14 -17.08 -17.45
N LYS A 126 -7.40 -17.46 -17.67
CA LYS A 126 -8.43 -16.54 -18.17
C LYS A 126 -8.78 -15.50 -17.09
N LEU A 127 -8.96 -15.96 -15.85
CA LEU A 127 -9.24 -15.08 -14.71
C LEU A 127 -8.10 -14.08 -14.48
N TYR A 128 -6.83 -14.54 -14.45
CA TYR A 128 -5.69 -13.63 -14.28
C TYR A 128 -5.67 -12.52 -15.33
N ARG A 129 -5.80 -12.89 -16.62
CA ARG A 129 -5.83 -11.90 -17.71
C ARG A 129 -6.98 -10.93 -17.56
N GLN A 130 -8.15 -11.41 -17.14
CA GLN A 130 -9.32 -10.57 -16.90
C GLN A 130 -9.07 -9.60 -15.75
N LEU A 131 -8.68 -10.07 -14.57
CA LEU A 131 -8.41 -9.21 -13.40
C LEU A 131 -7.28 -8.20 -13.70
N LEU A 132 -6.16 -8.66 -14.25
CA LEU A 132 -5.01 -7.79 -14.55
C LEU A 132 -5.28 -6.76 -15.65
N SER A 133 -6.34 -6.94 -16.46
CA SER A 133 -6.78 -5.95 -17.45
C SER A 133 -7.62 -4.83 -16.85
N LEU A 134 -8.21 -5.04 -15.66
CA LEU A 134 -9.00 -4.03 -14.95
C LEU A 134 -8.12 -3.08 -14.13
N LEU A 135 -6.91 -3.52 -13.78
CA LEU A 135 -5.94 -2.73 -13.02
C LEU A 135 -5.35 -1.61 -13.86
N MET A 136 -5.18 -0.45 -13.25
CA MET A 136 -4.33 0.62 -13.79
C MET A 136 -2.88 0.16 -13.97
N SER A 137 -2.08 0.90 -14.73
CA SER A 137 -0.66 0.56 -14.99
C SER A 137 0.16 0.38 -13.71
N GLN A 138 -0.13 1.17 -12.68
CA GLN A 138 0.49 1.12 -11.36
C GLN A 138 -0.31 0.31 -10.33
N GLY A 139 -1.34 -0.41 -10.75
CA GLY A 139 -2.29 -1.09 -9.87
C GLY A 139 -1.73 -2.32 -9.17
N PHE A 140 -2.50 -2.80 -8.20
CA PHE A 140 -2.11 -3.83 -7.24
C PHE A 140 -3.13 -4.97 -7.19
N LEU A 141 -2.64 -6.18 -6.97
CA LEU A 141 -3.48 -7.34 -6.71
C LEU A 141 -3.21 -7.81 -5.28
N LEU A 142 -4.22 -7.76 -4.43
CA LEU A 142 -4.20 -8.25 -3.07
C LEU A 142 -4.94 -9.58 -3.02
N THR A 143 -4.30 -10.63 -2.53
CA THR A 143 -4.92 -11.95 -2.42
C THR A 143 -4.72 -12.54 -1.03
N LEU A 144 -5.79 -13.10 -0.47
CA LEU A 144 -5.74 -13.94 0.72
C LEU A 144 -5.72 -15.40 0.29
N GLU A 145 -4.57 -16.04 0.46
CA GLU A 145 -4.34 -17.43 0.09
C GLU A 145 -4.30 -18.33 1.32
N LYS A 146 -4.58 -19.63 1.16
CA LYS A 146 -4.40 -20.62 2.23
C LYS A 146 -2.92 -20.81 2.58
N SER A 147 -2.57 -20.80 3.87
CA SER A 147 -1.19 -20.78 4.36
C SER A 147 -0.31 -21.95 3.92
N ASP A 148 -0.89 -23.16 3.80
CA ASP A 148 -0.15 -24.39 3.47
C ASP A 148 -0.09 -24.69 1.95
N SER A 149 -0.48 -23.73 1.12
CA SER A 149 -0.50 -23.93 -0.33
C SER A 149 0.91 -23.85 -0.92
N ILE A 150 1.27 -24.83 -1.75
CA ILE A 150 2.41 -24.68 -2.64
C ILE A 150 2.01 -23.72 -3.75
N TYR A 151 2.49 -22.49 -3.68
CA TYR A 151 2.25 -21.49 -4.72
C TYR A 151 3.09 -21.79 -5.95
N ASP A 152 2.43 -22.04 -7.08
CA ASP A 152 3.12 -22.01 -8.36
C ASP A 152 3.39 -20.55 -8.77
N TYR A 153 4.53 -20.03 -8.34
CA TYR A 153 5.00 -18.69 -8.71
C TYR A 153 5.34 -18.56 -10.21
N SER A 154 5.20 -19.61 -11.04
CA SER A 154 5.35 -19.50 -12.50
C SER A 154 4.35 -18.50 -13.10
N CYS A 155 3.16 -18.37 -12.50
CA CYS A 155 2.15 -17.40 -12.92
C CYS A 155 2.64 -15.96 -12.73
N LEU A 156 3.37 -15.68 -11.64
CA LEU A 156 3.93 -14.35 -11.38
C LEU A 156 4.90 -13.96 -12.49
N LYS A 157 5.84 -14.84 -12.84
CA LYS A 157 6.77 -14.63 -13.96
C LYS A 157 6.05 -14.42 -15.30
N THR A 158 5.02 -15.23 -15.57
CA THR A 158 4.24 -15.18 -16.82
C THR A 158 3.56 -13.83 -17.01
N TYR A 159 3.06 -13.22 -15.93
CA TYR A 159 2.33 -11.95 -15.97
C TYR A 159 3.18 -10.75 -15.54
N GLY A 160 4.48 -10.96 -15.31
CA GLY A 160 5.40 -9.93 -14.84
C GLY A 160 4.97 -9.34 -13.51
N LEU A 161 4.50 -10.16 -12.57
CA LEU A 161 4.13 -9.77 -11.21
C LEU A 161 5.23 -10.15 -10.22
N ASP A 162 5.32 -9.42 -9.13
CA ASP A 162 6.15 -9.78 -7.98
C ASP A 162 5.46 -9.37 -6.67
N ILE A 163 5.89 -10.00 -5.57
CA ILE A 163 5.32 -9.84 -4.24
C ILE A 163 5.98 -8.64 -3.55
N ILE A 164 5.17 -7.64 -3.24
CA ILE A 164 5.57 -6.53 -2.39
C ILE A 164 5.39 -6.90 -0.93
N LEU A 165 4.17 -7.26 -0.52
CA LEU A 165 3.85 -7.56 0.87
C LEU A 165 3.48 -9.04 1.01
N LYS A 166 4.04 -9.71 2.02
CA LYS A 166 3.67 -11.04 2.47
C LYS A 166 3.50 -10.98 3.99
N LYS A 167 2.34 -11.41 4.49
CA LYS A 167 2.00 -11.44 5.92
C LYS A 167 1.16 -12.66 6.26
N GLN A 168 1.30 -13.16 7.48
CA GLN A 168 0.38 -14.16 8.03
C GLN A 168 -0.84 -13.46 8.62
N VAL A 169 -2.04 -13.83 8.20
CA VAL A 169 -3.31 -13.27 8.68
C VAL A 169 -4.25 -14.43 9.02
N ASN A 170 -4.49 -14.66 10.30
CA ASN A 170 -5.20 -15.85 10.79
C ASN A 170 -4.57 -17.13 10.21
N GLU A 171 -5.37 -17.99 9.58
CA GLU A 171 -4.93 -19.22 8.90
C GLU A 171 -4.61 -19.00 7.40
N LYS A 172 -4.47 -17.75 6.96
CA LYS A 172 -4.20 -17.37 5.56
C LYS A 172 -2.89 -16.60 5.42
N THR A 173 -2.30 -16.66 4.24
CA THR A 173 -1.24 -15.75 3.81
C THR A 173 -1.84 -14.62 2.98
N LEU A 174 -1.59 -13.38 3.38
CA LEU A 174 -1.94 -12.20 2.58
C LEU A 174 -0.74 -11.83 1.70
N LEU A 175 -0.99 -11.68 0.39
CA LEU A 175 0.00 -11.30 -0.61
C LEU A 175 -0.45 -10.05 -1.36
N LEU A 176 0.38 -9.00 -1.36
CA LEU A 176 0.22 -7.83 -2.21
C LEU A 176 1.19 -7.95 -3.40
N LEU A 177 0.64 -7.95 -4.60
CA LEU A 177 1.35 -8.15 -5.85
C LEU A 177 1.28 -6.89 -6.71
N ARG A 178 2.33 -6.63 -7.49
CA ARG A 178 2.36 -5.55 -8.48
C ARG A 178 3.10 -5.99 -9.73
N LYS A 179 2.78 -5.37 -10.88
CA LYS A 179 3.54 -5.55 -12.12
C LYS A 179 4.94 -4.96 -12.00
N THR A 180 5.95 -5.79 -12.27
CA THR A 180 7.35 -5.38 -12.30
C THR A 180 7.65 -4.48 -13.49
N GLN A 181 8.58 -3.57 -13.26
CA GLN A 181 9.06 -2.63 -14.27
C GLN A 181 10.41 -3.10 -14.79
N ASN A 182 10.61 -2.95 -16.10
CA ASN A 182 11.90 -3.28 -16.70
C ASN A 182 12.93 -2.18 -16.40
N ILE A 183 13.88 -2.48 -15.50
CA ILE A 183 14.96 -1.57 -15.10
C ILE A 183 15.83 -1.16 -16.29
N ALA A 184 16.15 -2.08 -17.20
CA ALA A 184 17.03 -1.78 -18.34
C ALA A 184 16.44 -0.75 -19.32
N ARG A 185 15.11 -0.53 -19.27
CA ARG A 185 14.42 0.49 -20.08
C ARG A 185 14.33 1.85 -19.38
N LYS A 186 14.72 1.93 -18.11
CA LYS A 186 14.66 3.15 -17.30
C LYS A 186 16.02 3.82 -17.22
N GLN A 187 16.02 5.14 -17.22
CA GLN A 187 17.20 5.95 -16.94
C GLN A 187 17.21 6.31 -15.46
N TYR A 188 18.29 6.00 -14.75
CA TYR A 188 18.41 6.27 -13.33
C TYR A 188 19.41 7.38 -13.06
N GLN A 189 18.99 8.39 -12.31
CA GLN A 189 19.84 9.44 -11.78
C GLN A 189 20.03 9.20 -10.28
N ILE A 190 21.26 8.88 -9.87
CA ILE A 190 21.57 8.55 -8.47
C ILE A 190 22.10 9.79 -7.76
N VAL A 191 21.49 10.10 -6.61
CA VAL A 191 21.90 11.19 -5.74
C VAL A 191 22.10 10.61 -4.34
N HIS A 192 23.36 10.53 -3.90
CA HIS A 192 23.67 10.15 -2.53
C HIS A 192 23.37 11.34 -1.61
N VAL A 193 22.59 11.06 -0.58
CA VAL A 193 22.15 12.00 0.43
C VAL A 193 23.04 11.82 1.66
N ASN A 194 23.46 12.94 2.22
CA ASN A 194 24.18 12.96 3.49
C ASN A 194 23.61 14.11 4.35
N ASN A 195 23.75 13.99 5.68
CA ASN A 195 23.24 14.97 6.64
C ASN A 195 24.24 16.10 6.98
N TYR A 196 25.48 16.02 6.50
CA TYR A 196 26.55 16.96 6.88
C TYR A 196 26.80 18.04 5.82
N GLU A 197 26.52 17.73 4.56
CA GLU A 197 26.77 18.56 3.37
C GLU A 197 25.55 18.52 2.44
N PHE A 198 24.85 19.64 2.32
CA PHE A 198 23.60 19.72 1.54
C PHE A 198 23.80 20.01 0.04
N THR A 199 25.01 19.80 -0.50
CA THR A 199 25.33 20.02 -1.92
C THR A 199 24.51 19.13 -2.86
N TRP A 200 24.07 17.97 -2.37
CA TRP A 200 23.17 17.07 -3.09
C TRP A 200 21.80 17.69 -3.39
N ILE A 201 21.36 18.70 -2.62
CA ILE A 201 20.11 19.44 -2.89
C ILE A 201 20.25 20.22 -4.20
N ASP A 202 21.37 20.88 -4.43
CA ASP A 202 21.59 21.65 -5.65
C ASP A 202 21.76 20.72 -6.86
N LYS A 203 22.39 19.56 -6.67
CA LYS A 203 22.39 18.48 -7.68
C LYS A 203 20.96 18.03 -8.00
N LEU A 204 20.13 17.80 -6.99
CA LEU A 204 18.73 17.40 -7.17
C LEU A 204 17.92 18.46 -7.93
N LYS A 205 18.02 19.74 -7.53
CA LYS A 205 17.40 20.86 -8.25
C LYS A 205 17.85 20.91 -9.70
N SER A 206 19.16 20.75 -9.95
CA SER A 206 19.69 20.73 -11.31
C SER A 206 19.10 19.60 -12.14
N ILE A 207 18.89 18.41 -11.57
CA ILE A 207 18.28 17.28 -12.29
C ILE A 207 16.80 17.56 -12.57
N MET A 208 16.08 18.15 -11.61
CA MET A 208 14.64 18.44 -11.72
C MET A 208 14.33 19.63 -12.65
N ASN A 209 15.23 20.62 -12.73
CA ASN A 209 15.07 21.82 -13.58
C ASN A 209 15.33 21.56 -15.07
N VAL A 210 15.86 20.41 -15.46
CA VAL A 210 16.00 20.07 -16.88
C VAL A 210 14.61 19.74 -17.41
N GLU A 211 13.84 20.78 -17.74
CA GLU A 211 12.45 20.78 -18.25
C GLU A 211 12.24 19.90 -19.51
N ASN A 212 13.27 19.23 -20.04
CA ASN A 212 13.25 18.49 -21.31
C ASN A 212 13.84 17.06 -21.26
N GLN A 213 14.20 16.50 -20.10
CA GLN A 213 14.82 15.14 -20.02
C GLN A 213 14.19 14.15 -19.03
N THR A 214 13.24 14.57 -18.20
CA THR A 214 12.38 13.65 -17.43
C THR A 214 11.32 13.05 -18.35
N THR A 215 11.76 12.20 -19.28
CA THR A 215 10.86 11.31 -20.01
C THR A 215 10.13 10.40 -19.01
N VAL A 216 9.01 9.81 -19.41
CA VAL A 216 8.23 8.84 -18.61
C VAL A 216 9.11 7.71 -18.00
N ASN A 217 10.29 7.46 -18.60
CA ASN A 217 11.23 6.41 -18.23
C ASN A 217 12.37 6.85 -17.31
N THR A 218 12.46 8.12 -16.91
CA THR A 218 13.50 8.58 -15.98
C THR A 218 13.06 8.36 -14.53
N ARG A 219 14.00 7.98 -13.66
CA ARG A 219 13.82 7.86 -12.21
C ARG A 219 15.00 8.50 -11.49
N ILE A 220 14.71 9.30 -10.47
CA ILE A 220 15.73 9.88 -9.59
C ILE A 220 15.74 9.04 -8.31
N ILE A 221 16.87 8.43 -7.96
CA ILE A 221 17.02 7.64 -6.74
C ILE A 221 17.85 8.45 -5.74
N LEU A 222 17.19 8.85 -4.65
CA LEU A 222 17.85 9.42 -3.48
C LEU A 222 18.31 8.28 -2.57
N VAL A 223 19.61 8.18 -2.32
CA VAL A 223 20.21 7.08 -1.56
C VAL A 223 20.74 7.62 -0.25
N ALA A 224 20.21 7.12 0.88
CA ALA A 224 20.77 7.35 2.21
C ALA A 224 21.37 6.05 2.73
N GLU A 225 22.65 6.08 3.11
CA GLU A 225 23.40 4.93 3.60
C GLU A 225 24.03 5.28 4.94
N LYS A 226 23.99 4.33 5.90
CA LYS A 226 24.74 4.41 7.17
C LYS A 226 24.37 5.59 8.08
N ASP A 227 23.23 6.25 7.83
CA ASP A 227 22.78 7.42 8.59
C ASP A 227 21.34 7.24 9.07
N PHE A 228 21.17 6.85 10.33
CA PHE A 228 19.86 6.58 10.93
C PHE A 228 19.09 7.86 11.29
N GLU A 229 19.76 9.01 11.32
CA GLU A 229 19.18 10.31 11.65
C GLU A 229 18.82 11.12 10.39
N CYS A 230 18.52 10.42 9.29
CA CYS A 230 18.22 11.05 8.01
C CYS A 230 16.74 11.42 7.84
N GLY A 231 16.46 12.71 7.69
CA GLY A 231 15.13 13.24 7.38
C GLY A 231 14.64 12.97 5.95
N LEU A 232 15.36 12.16 5.17
CA LEU A 232 15.08 11.89 3.75
C LEU A 232 13.66 11.37 3.52
N LEU A 233 13.13 10.55 4.43
CA LEU A 233 11.78 10.00 4.30
C LEU A 233 10.71 11.10 4.33
N GLY A 234 10.84 12.06 5.26
CA GLY A 234 9.96 13.23 5.33
C GLY A 234 10.08 14.12 4.10
N LEU A 235 11.30 14.34 3.62
CA LEU A 235 11.55 15.12 2.41
C LEU A 235 10.94 14.49 1.16
N VAL A 236 11.16 13.19 0.93
CA VAL A 236 10.62 12.46 -0.23
C VAL A 236 9.10 12.49 -0.23
N ASN A 237 8.46 12.35 0.94
CA ASN A 237 7.01 12.48 1.06
C ASN A 237 6.49 13.86 0.61
N CYS A 238 7.28 14.92 0.80
CA CYS A 238 6.93 16.27 0.34
C CYS A 238 7.18 16.43 -1.16
N LEU A 239 8.41 16.14 -1.62
CA LEU A 239 8.82 16.32 -3.02
C LEU A 239 7.93 15.54 -3.99
N ARG A 240 7.46 14.36 -3.60
CA ARG A 240 6.58 13.55 -4.44
C ARG A 240 5.19 14.13 -4.66
N LYS A 241 4.77 15.10 -3.84
CA LYS A 241 3.53 15.85 -4.02
C LYS A 241 3.72 17.09 -4.90
N GLU A 242 4.95 17.42 -5.25
CA GLU A 242 5.28 18.53 -6.15
C GLU A 242 5.16 18.09 -7.63
N PRO A 243 4.95 19.03 -8.56
CA PRO A 243 4.97 18.74 -10.00
C PRO A 243 6.29 18.07 -10.44
N GLY A 244 6.21 16.94 -11.15
CA GLY A 244 7.38 16.17 -11.56
C GLY A 244 7.99 15.30 -10.46
N GLY A 245 7.47 15.37 -9.23
CA GLY A 245 7.94 14.57 -8.10
C GLY A 245 7.69 13.07 -8.23
N GLU A 246 6.81 12.64 -9.14
CA GLU A 246 6.46 11.24 -9.37
C GLU A 246 7.63 10.37 -9.84
N VAL A 247 8.72 10.97 -10.33
CA VAL A 247 9.94 10.27 -10.76
C VAL A 247 10.88 9.94 -9.60
N ILE A 248 10.67 10.55 -8.43
CA ILE A 248 11.54 10.42 -7.26
C ILE A 248 11.27 9.10 -6.55
N ARG A 249 12.35 8.37 -6.26
CA ARG A 249 12.42 7.18 -5.44
C ARG A 249 13.47 7.41 -4.36
N CYS A 250 13.31 6.78 -3.20
CA CYS A 250 14.38 6.70 -2.23
C CYS A 250 14.73 5.25 -1.87
N VAL A 251 16.01 5.07 -1.57
CA VAL A 251 16.57 3.85 -1.02
C VAL A 251 17.29 4.24 0.27
N PHE A 252 16.76 3.76 1.39
CA PHE A 252 17.32 4.01 2.70
C PHE A 252 17.90 2.70 3.25
N ILE A 253 19.23 2.66 3.34
CA ILE A 253 19.99 1.50 3.79
C ILE A 253 20.37 1.69 5.25
N GLN A 254 19.59 1.03 6.11
CA GLN A 254 19.74 1.02 7.57
C GLN A 254 20.40 -0.27 8.08
N ASP A 255 20.57 -1.29 7.24
CA ASP A 255 21.36 -2.47 7.58
C ASP A 255 22.81 -2.23 7.20
N ASP A 256 23.73 -2.32 8.16
CA ASP A 256 25.17 -2.13 7.94
C ASP A 256 25.85 -3.38 7.34
N LYS A 257 25.13 -4.51 7.28
CA LYS A 257 25.63 -5.79 6.76
C LYS A 257 25.36 -6.01 5.27
N VAL A 258 24.58 -5.15 4.63
CA VAL A 258 24.30 -5.25 3.18
C VAL A 258 25.34 -4.48 2.37
N PRO A 259 25.60 -4.86 1.10
CA PRO A 259 26.55 -4.14 0.25
C PRO A 259 26.13 -2.68 0.02
N ALA A 260 27.08 -1.82 -0.32
CA ALA A 260 26.78 -0.44 -0.71
C ALA A 260 25.82 -0.40 -1.92
N PHE A 261 25.05 0.68 -2.03
CA PHE A 261 24.05 0.82 -3.09
C PHE A 261 24.69 0.72 -4.49
N SER A 262 24.10 -0.12 -5.32
CA SER A 262 24.48 -0.26 -6.73
C SER A 262 23.32 -0.82 -7.54
N LEU A 263 23.14 -0.32 -8.76
CA LEU A 263 22.13 -0.82 -9.69
C LEU A 263 22.45 -2.24 -10.21
N HIS A 264 23.71 -2.67 -10.09
CA HIS A 264 24.15 -3.99 -10.54
C HIS A 264 24.00 -5.07 -9.46
N GLU A 265 23.82 -4.66 -8.21
CA GLU A 265 23.58 -5.57 -7.10
C GLU A 265 22.13 -6.07 -7.15
N LEU A 266 21.96 -7.39 -7.21
CA LEU A 266 20.64 -8.02 -7.33
C LEU A 266 19.70 -7.64 -6.20
N LEU A 267 20.24 -7.41 -4.99
CA LEU A 267 19.48 -6.95 -3.83
C LEU A 267 18.68 -5.66 -4.14
N TYR A 268 19.34 -4.67 -4.73
CA TYR A 268 18.73 -3.38 -5.06
C TYR A 268 18.00 -3.44 -6.40
N ALA A 269 18.56 -4.13 -7.39
CA ALA A 269 17.93 -4.28 -8.70
C ALA A 269 16.56 -4.96 -8.57
N ASN A 270 16.42 -6.05 -7.81
CA ASN A 270 15.12 -6.70 -7.64
C ASN A 270 14.10 -5.77 -6.96
N GLN A 271 14.52 -5.04 -5.92
CA GLN A 271 13.64 -4.09 -5.23
C GLN A 271 13.19 -2.94 -6.15
N LEU A 272 14.10 -2.39 -6.97
CA LEU A 272 13.79 -1.29 -7.88
C LEU A 272 12.85 -1.69 -9.03
N GLN A 273 12.72 -2.99 -9.35
CA GLN A 273 11.73 -3.49 -10.31
C GLN A 273 10.29 -3.27 -9.81
N LEU A 274 10.09 -3.23 -8.49
CA LEU A 274 8.78 -2.97 -7.89
C LEU A 274 8.34 -1.51 -8.05
N ASP A 275 9.26 -0.61 -8.44
CA ASP A 275 9.04 0.83 -8.64
C ASP A 275 8.32 1.50 -7.46
N LEU A 276 8.65 1.06 -6.23
CA LEU A 276 8.11 1.63 -5.00
C LEU A 276 8.80 2.95 -4.69
N PRO A 277 8.07 4.00 -4.32
CA PRO A 277 8.63 5.29 -3.97
C PRO A 277 9.63 5.29 -2.83
N ILE A 278 9.34 4.50 -1.80
CA ILE A 278 10.11 4.44 -0.56
C ILE A 278 10.55 2.99 -0.38
N ASN A 279 11.86 2.80 -0.32
CA ASN A 279 12.47 1.48 -0.14
C ASN A 279 13.41 1.57 1.04
N ILE A 280 13.11 0.87 2.13
CA ILE A 280 13.91 0.89 3.34
C ILE A 280 14.37 -0.54 3.59
N ILE A 281 15.67 -0.75 3.67
CA ILE A 281 16.22 -2.04 4.07
C ILE A 281 16.76 -1.93 5.48
N ARG A 282 16.31 -2.84 6.35
CA ARG A 282 16.67 -2.89 7.76
C ARG A 282 17.23 -4.28 8.09
N SER A 283 17.78 -4.38 9.31
CA SER A 283 18.40 -5.54 9.92
C SER A 283 17.91 -6.88 9.37
N ASN A 284 18.86 -7.74 9.02
CA ASN A 284 18.66 -9.05 8.42
C ASN A 284 18.21 -8.98 6.95
N ASN A 285 18.66 -7.95 6.21
CA ASN A 285 18.43 -7.84 4.77
C ASN A 285 16.92 -7.82 4.41
N VAL A 286 16.10 -7.14 5.21
CA VAL A 286 14.65 -7.12 5.04
C VAL A 286 14.18 -5.76 4.52
N TRP A 287 13.56 -5.78 3.34
CA TRP A 287 12.87 -4.62 2.79
C TRP A 287 11.59 -4.31 3.56
N GLY A 288 11.27 -3.04 3.67
CA GLY A 288 10.10 -2.58 4.41
C GLY A 288 9.81 -1.10 4.21
N SER A 289 8.87 -0.62 5.01
CA SER A 289 8.48 0.79 5.08
C SER A 289 8.00 1.12 6.48
N TYR A 290 8.21 2.34 6.94
CA TYR A 290 7.58 2.82 8.17
C TYR A 290 6.11 3.17 7.90
N ARG A 291 5.22 2.72 8.79
CA ARG A 291 3.78 2.89 8.66
C ARG A 291 3.16 3.34 9.98
N HIS A 292 2.08 4.10 9.86
CA HIS A 292 1.29 4.54 11.00
C HIS A 292 0.18 3.54 11.33
N PHE A 293 0.13 3.10 12.59
CA PHE A 293 -0.92 2.26 13.14
C PHE A 293 -1.60 2.98 14.29
N SER A 294 -2.91 2.83 14.39
CA SER A 294 -3.65 3.37 15.53
C SER A 294 -3.12 2.75 16.81
N LEU A 295 -2.89 3.59 17.83
CA LEU A 295 -2.59 3.07 19.15
C LEU A 295 -3.79 2.29 19.68
N PRO A 296 -3.56 1.16 20.37
CA PRO A 296 -4.62 0.47 21.07
C PRO A 296 -5.27 1.44 22.07
N SER A 297 -6.57 1.26 22.31
CA SER A 297 -7.28 1.98 23.36
C SER A 297 -6.52 1.84 24.68
N LEU A 298 -6.40 2.94 25.42
CA LEU A 298 -5.74 2.93 26.73
C LEU A 298 -6.49 1.97 27.65
N GLU A 299 -5.81 0.90 28.05
CA GLU A 299 -6.33 -0.02 29.05
C GLU A 299 -6.24 0.64 30.44
N PRO A 300 -7.32 0.62 31.23
CA PRO A 300 -7.28 1.10 32.61
C PRO A 300 -6.20 0.33 33.39
N LYS A 301 -5.26 1.06 34.01
CA LYS A 301 -4.25 0.49 34.89
C LYS A 301 -4.65 0.71 36.35
N LEU A 302 -4.39 -0.29 37.20
CA LEU A 302 -4.56 -0.14 38.64
C LEU A 302 -3.57 0.90 39.16
N VAL A 303 -4.08 1.92 39.84
CA VAL A 303 -3.30 3.01 40.43
C VAL A 303 -3.67 3.16 41.89
N GLN A 304 -2.72 3.63 42.71
CA GLN A 304 -2.92 3.80 44.15
C GLN A 304 -3.97 4.89 44.47
N HIS A 305 -4.03 5.92 43.64
CA HIS A 305 -4.93 7.04 43.80
C HIS A 305 -5.54 7.42 42.45
N ALA A 306 -6.87 7.62 42.43
CA ALA A 306 -7.62 8.13 41.29
C ALA A 306 -8.74 9.04 41.83
N PHE A 307 -9.28 9.92 41.00
CA PHE A 307 -10.44 10.75 41.33
C PHE A 307 -11.54 10.53 40.28
N VAL A 308 -12.79 10.75 40.68
CA VAL A 308 -13.93 10.64 39.77
C VAL A 308 -14.08 11.93 38.99
N GLN A 309 -14.12 11.82 37.66
CA GLN A 309 -14.46 12.93 36.78
C GLN A 309 -15.81 12.67 36.12
N GLN A 310 -16.82 13.48 36.45
CA GLN A 310 -18.11 13.45 35.76
C GLN A 310 -18.09 14.48 34.62
N LYS A 311 -18.28 14.02 33.38
CA LYS A 311 -18.52 14.90 32.23
C LYS A 311 -20.02 15.09 32.06
N VAL A 312 -20.53 16.29 32.29
CA VAL A 312 -21.92 16.66 32.00
C VAL A 312 -21.98 17.20 30.56
N ASN A 313 -22.63 16.46 29.66
CA ASN A 313 -22.93 16.96 28.32
C ASN A 313 -24.25 17.75 28.39
N ILE A 314 -24.16 19.08 28.39
CA ILE A 314 -25.34 19.95 28.29
C ILE A 314 -25.79 19.96 26.83
N TYR A 315 -26.91 19.30 26.53
CA TYR A 315 -27.61 19.46 25.27
C TYR A 315 -28.53 20.68 25.37
N THR A 316 -28.13 21.81 24.79
CA THR A 316 -29.03 22.95 24.62
C THR A 316 -29.98 22.65 23.46
N GLN A 317 -31.19 22.16 23.74
CA GLN A 317 -32.29 22.25 22.79
C GLN A 317 -32.72 23.72 22.72
N LEU A 318 -32.39 24.39 21.62
CA LEU A 318 -33.06 25.63 21.22
C LEU A 318 -34.50 25.26 20.85
N ILE A 319 -35.41 25.37 21.81
CA ILE A 319 -36.83 25.49 21.52
C ILE A 319 -36.99 26.87 20.89
N ARG A 320 -37.20 26.91 19.57
CA ARG A 320 -37.74 28.10 18.91
C ARG A 320 -39.24 28.12 19.23
N GLU A 321 -39.67 29.10 20.01
CA GLU A 321 -41.07 29.54 20.04
C GLU A 321 -41.41 30.29 18.75
#